data_AF-A0A5R2N7E7-F1
#
_entry.id   AF-A0A5R2N7E7-F1
#
_cell.length_a   1.000
_cell.length_b   1.000
_cell.length_c   1.000
_cell.angle_alpha   90.00
_cell.angle_beta   90.00
_cell.angle_gamma   90.00
#
_symmetry.space_group_name_H-M   'P 1'
#
loop_
_entity.id
_entity.type
_entity.pdbx_description
1 polymer ?
#
loop_
_entity_poly.entity_id
_entity_poly.type
_entity_poly.pdbx_seq_one_letter_code
_entity_poly.pdbx_strand_id
1 'polypeptide(L)' 'ENPELQGEFKHWSESRDNFNAALADPASRPAQDKWQKSYFRGVYPSGAPCPEGHQSRLRLRPFATK' A
#
# COMPACT_ATOMS: atom_id res chain seq x y z
N GLU A 1 20.41 7.57 12.15
CA GLU A 1 19.00 7.12 12.21
C GLU A 1 18.17 7.97 11.24
N ASN A 2 17.04 7.47 10.73
CA ASN A 2 16.18 8.18 9.77
C ASN A 2 14.77 8.39 10.40
N PRO A 3 14.48 9.57 10.97
CA PRO A 3 13.24 9.82 11.69
C PRO A 3 12.00 9.83 10.78
N GLU A 4 12.16 10.24 9.52
CA GLU A 4 11.05 10.23 8.54
C GLU A 4 10.60 8.81 8.24
N LEU A 5 11.56 7.91 8.00
CA LEU A 5 11.28 6.49 7.78
C LEU A 5 10.59 5.85 8.98
N GLN A 6 11.00 6.22 10.20
CA GLN A 6 10.36 5.73 11.42
C GLN A 6 8.91 6.23 11.54
N GLY A 7 8.66 7.49 11.18
CA GLY A 7 7.31 8.07 11.13
C GLY A 7 6.40 7.35 10.14
N GLU A 8 6.88 7.08 8.93
CA GLU A 8 6.16 6.31 7.91
C GLU A 8 5.89 4.86 8.36
N PHE A 9 6.88 4.22 8.99
CA PHE A 9 6.71 2.88 9.56
C PHE A 9 5.60 2.84 10.61
N LYS A 10 5.57 3.83 11.52
CA LYS A 10 4.54 3.91 12.56
C LYS A 10 3.14 4.09 11.96
N HIS A 11 2.98 5.01 11.01
CA HIS A 11 1.72 5.20 10.30
C HIS A 11 1.25 3.92 9.59
N TRP A 12 2.18 3.22 8.95
CA TRP A 12 1.90 1.94 8.32
C TRP A 12 1.42 0.89 9.33
N SER A 13 2.11 0.76 10.46
CA SER A 13 1.76 -0.21 11.50
C SER A 13 0.34 0.03 12.04
N GLU A 14 0.03 1.27 12.43
CA GLU A 14 -1.28 1.65 12.95
C GLU A 14 -2.40 1.43 11.91
N SER A 15 -2.14 1.79 10.66
CA SER A 15 -3.08 1.57 9.56
C SER A 15 -3.35 0.07 9.33
N ARG A 16 -2.31 -0.76 9.44
CA ARG A 16 -2.41 -2.20 9.25
C ARG A 16 -3.19 -2.87 10.38
N ASP A 17 -2.96 -2.45 11.62
CA ASP A 17 -3.69 -2.96 12.80
C ASP A 17 -5.18 -2.63 12.70
N ASN A 18 -5.51 -1.38 12.35
CA ASN A 18 -6.88 -0.94 12.13
C ASN A 18 -7.56 -1.71 10.99
N PHE A 19 -6.85 -1.93 9.88
CA PHE A 19 -7.37 -2.73 8.77
C PHE A 19 -7.70 -4.16 9.22
N ASN A 20 -6.79 -4.82 9.94
CA ASN A 20 -6.97 -6.19 10.41
C ASN A 20 -8.12 -6.30 11.42
N ALA A 21 -8.23 -5.37 12.36
CA ALA A 21 -9.33 -5.33 13.31
C ALA A 21 -10.69 -5.20 12.59
N ALA A 22 -10.76 -4.34 11.57
CA ALA A 22 -11.99 -4.13 10.80
C ALA A 22 -12.42 -5.34 9.95
N LEU A 23 -11.51 -6.29 9.64
CA LEU A 23 -11.86 -7.51 8.92
C LEU A 23 -12.87 -8.40 9.68
N ALA A 24 -12.99 -8.23 11.00
CA ALA A 24 -13.95 -8.97 11.82
C ALA A 24 -15.41 -8.62 11.47
N ASP A 25 -15.67 -7.41 10.94
CA ASP A 25 -16.98 -6.99 10.47
C ASP A 25 -17.08 -7.19 8.95
N PRO A 26 -17.90 -8.14 8.45
CA PRO A 26 -18.09 -8.38 7.03
C PRO A 26 -18.70 -7.21 6.26
N ALA A 27 -19.43 -6.31 6.94
CA ALA A 27 -19.98 -5.11 6.33
C ALA A 27 -18.95 -3.99 6.19
N SER A 28 -17.80 -4.10 6.86
CA SER A 28 -16.76 -3.08 6.84
C SER A 28 -16.15 -2.92 5.45
N ARG A 29 -15.70 -1.71 5.16
CA ARG A 29 -15.01 -1.43 3.89
C ARG A 29 -13.71 -2.25 3.73
N PRO A 30 -12.86 -2.44 4.77
CA PRO A 30 -11.72 -3.34 4.71
C PRO A 30 -12.07 -4.78 4.32
N ALA A 31 -13.16 -5.35 4.87
CA ALA A 31 -13.62 -6.68 4.52
C ALA A 31 -14.05 -6.78 3.05
N GLN A 32 -14.75 -5.77 2.54
CA GLN A 32 -15.13 -5.68 1.13
C GLN A 32 -13.91 -5.50 0.20
N ASP A 33 -12.94 -4.67 0.61
CA ASP A 33 -11.71 -4.42 -0.15
C ASP A 33 -10.78 -5.63 -0.21
N LYS A 34 -10.90 -6.56 0.77
CA LYS A 34 -10.15 -7.81 0.99
C LYS A 34 -8.67 -7.66 1.29
N TRP A 35 -8.06 -6.56 0.85
CA TRP A 35 -6.65 -6.24 1.05
C TRP A 35 -6.44 -4.74 0.99
N GLN A 36 -5.42 -4.28 1.72
CA GLN A 36 -5.01 -2.88 1.76
C GLN A 36 -4.15 -2.55 0.53
N LYS A 37 -4.64 -1.65 -0.35
CA LYS A 37 -4.11 -1.43 -1.72
C LYS A 37 -3.24 -0.17 -1.86
N SER A 38 -2.72 0.41 -0.78
CA SER A 38 -2.03 1.71 -0.83
C SER A 38 -0.87 1.72 -1.83
N TYR A 39 0.04 0.74 -1.73
CA TYR A 39 1.12 0.57 -2.71
C TYR A 39 0.59 0.44 -4.14
N PHE A 40 -0.42 -0.41 -4.36
CA PHE A 40 -0.99 -0.64 -5.68
C PHE A 40 -1.62 0.62 -6.31
N ARG A 41 -2.13 1.52 -5.46
CA ARG A 41 -2.73 2.81 -5.83
C ARG A 41 -1.71 3.95 -5.93
N GLY A 42 -0.42 3.68 -5.70
CA GLY A 42 0.62 4.70 -5.71
C GLY A 42 0.49 5.71 -4.56
N VAL A 43 0.06 5.25 -3.38
CA VAL A 43 -0.05 6.07 -2.17
C VAL A 43 0.77 5.46 -1.04
N TYR A 44 1.52 6.32 -0.34
CA TYR A 44 2.22 5.95 0.88
C TYR A 44 1.24 5.63 2.02
N PRO A 45 1.71 4.94 3.09
CA PRO A 45 0.90 4.69 4.27
C PRO A 45 0.31 5.96 4.91
N SER A 46 1.06 7.06 4.89
CA SER A 46 0.59 8.39 5.33
C SER A 46 -0.48 9.02 4.42
N GLY A 47 -0.77 8.43 3.26
CA GLY A 47 -1.71 8.95 2.26
C GLY A 47 -1.09 9.92 1.26
N ALA A 48 0.20 10.25 1.41
CA ALA A 48 0.93 11.05 0.43
C ALA A 48 1.07 10.31 -0.91
N PRO A 49 1.04 11.02 -2.06
CA PRO A 49 1.31 10.41 -3.35
C PRO A 49 2.74 9.83 -3.40
N CYS A 50 2.89 8.67 -4.02
CA CYS A 50 4.18 8.04 -4.27
C CYS A 50 5.00 8.88 -5.28
N PRO A 51 6.35 8.82 -5.26
CA PRO A 51 7.23 9.46 -6.21
C PRO A 51 6.84 9.24 -7.68
N GLU A 52 7.25 10.21 -8.50
CA GLU A 52 7.13 10.17 -9.94
C GLU A 52 7.78 8.88 -10.48
N GLY A 53 7.02 8.12 -11.28
CA GLY A 53 7.47 6.82 -11.81
C GLY A 53 6.91 5.59 -11.09
N HIS A 54 6.09 5.74 -10.04
CA HIS A 54 5.35 4.60 -9.52
C HIS A 54 4.38 4.03 -10.57
N GLN A 55 4.62 2.78 -10.95
CA GLN A 55 3.81 2.09 -11.95
C GLN A 55 3.45 0.69 -11.46
N SER A 56 2.16 0.36 -11.54
CA SER A 56 1.63 -0.98 -11.27
C SER A 56 0.93 -1.52 -12.52
N ARG A 57 0.76 -2.85 -12.62
CA ARG A 57 0.15 -3.54 -13.79
C ARG A 57 0.85 -3.25 -15.13
N LEU A 58 2.18 -3.14 -15.11
CA LEU A 58 2.97 -2.96 -16.33
C LEU A 58 2.81 -4.13 -17.30
N ARG A 59 2.64 -3.81 -18.58
CA ARG A 59 2.73 -4.77 -19.69
C ARG A 59 4.11 -4.65 -20.31
N LEU A 60 5.05 -5.45 -19.81
CA LEU A 60 6.43 -5.41 -20.24
C LEU A 60 6.61 -6.08 -21.62
N ARG A 61 7.61 -5.64 -22.38
CA ARG A 61 8.01 -6.31 -23.62
C ARG A 61 8.66 -7.67 -23.29
N PRO A 62 8.55 -8.66 -24.18
CA PRO A 62 9.34 -9.88 -24.07
C PRO A 62 10.84 -9.57 -23.99
N PHE A 63 11.61 -10.45 -23.35
CA PHE A 63 13.07 -10.35 -23.36
C PHE A 63 13.59 -10.49 -24.79
N ALA A 64 14.58 -9.67 -25.16
CA ALA A 64 15.28 -9.85 -26.43
C ALA A 64 16.06 -11.18 -26.40
N THR A 65 16.03 -11.92 -27.50
CA THR A 65 16.90 -13.09 -27.68
C THR A 65 18.36 -12.62 -27.67
N LYS A 66 19.24 -13.40 -27.04
CA LYS A 66 20.68 -13.11 -26.98
C LYS A 66 21.30 -13.06 -28.37
#